data_AF-A0A6P5F150-F1
#
_entry.id   AF-A0A6P5F150-F1
#
_cell.length_a   1.000
_cell.length_b   1.000
_cell.length_c   1.000
_cell.angle_alpha   90.00
_cell.angle_beta   90.00
_cell.angle_gamma   90.00
#
_symmetry.space_group_name_H-M   'P 1'
#
loop_
_entity.id
_entity.type
_entity.pdbx_description
1 polymer ?
#
loop_
_entity_poly.entity_id
_entity_poly.type
_entity_poly.pdbx_seq_one_letter_code
_entity_poly.pdbx_strand_id
1 'polypeptide(L)'
;MTDPLFIDPYAGCLLSLDVNHCDMEEYAISITGSSPSYYRIATKYIDDKLLNFVSRSDDLRQIVLLTDGMDTRPLRMNWPRSSILYDVSPERIFKVTSQRFKGVGAKVSRGCLLIHIPVESSNLLESFYRNGFNGGRSSIWALQGLPLSTLASLNDLLLVISSLAMKGSIFLGELPACLEGNKFEDKTAKKERLEKLFMTYGFRVTVVDYEEVAKEMHFSLDAPLETSNSVLFVAEQLRLSDAQMEIWRTHFERIEEEGDEEGFEEL
;
A
#
# COMPACT_ATOMS: atom_id res chain seq x y z
N MET A 1 30.11 10.52 1.70
CA MET A 1 28.67 10.62 1.98
C MET A 1 28.00 9.67 1.01
N THR A 2 27.26 8.70 1.52
CA THR A 2 26.45 7.78 0.71
C THR A 2 25.33 8.59 0.05
N ASP A 3 25.11 8.42 -1.25
CA ASP A 3 24.02 9.10 -1.94
C ASP A 3 22.66 8.70 -1.33
N PRO A 4 21.71 9.64 -1.16
CA PRO A 4 20.40 9.33 -0.59
C PRO A 4 19.60 8.42 -1.55
N LEU A 5 18.86 7.44 -1.00
CA LEU A 5 17.99 6.54 -1.78
C LEU A 5 16.97 7.29 -2.64
N PHE A 6 16.42 8.37 -2.09
CA PHE A 6 15.54 9.31 -2.80
C PHE A 6 15.58 10.67 -2.10
N ILE A 7 15.07 11.69 -2.79
CA ILE A 7 14.97 13.05 -2.27
C ILE A 7 13.49 13.43 -2.24
N ASP A 8 13.01 13.82 -1.06
CA ASP A 8 11.70 14.45 -0.89
C ASP A 8 11.88 15.95 -0.57
N PRO A 9 11.61 16.85 -1.53
CA PRO A 9 11.78 18.28 -1.32
C PRO A 9 10.71 18.90 -0.40
N TYR A 10 9.62 18.18 -0.11
CA TYR A 10 8.49 18.70 0.66
C TYR A 10 8.40 18.11 2.07
N ALA A 11 9.11 17.01 2.36
CA ALA A 11 9.13 16.39 3.68
C ALA A 11 9.44 17.39 4.81
N GLY A 12 10.39 18.31 4.59
CA GLY A 12 10.74 19.35 5.58
C GLY A 12 9.58 20.28 5.96
N CYS A 13 8.59 20.45 5.08
CA CYS A 13 7.40 21.28 5.36
C CYS A 13 6.42 20.60 6.33
N LEU A 14 6.52 19.27 6.45
CA LEU A 14 5.62 18.46 7.26
C LEU A 14 6.14 18.28 8.68
N LEU A 15 7.46 18.42 8.93
CA LEU A 15 8.09 18.25 10.24
C LEU A 15 7.49 19.08 11.38
N SER A 16 6.82 20.20 11.09
CA SER A 16 6.14 21.01 12.13
C SER A 16 4.70 20.56 12.43
N LEU A 17 4.22 19.46 11.83
CA LEU A 17 2.90 18.86 12.13
C LEU A 17 2.95 18.01 13.40
N ASP A 18 4.14 17.64 13.87
CA ASP A 18 4.32 16.96 15.13
C ASP A 18 3.94 17.89 16.28
N VAL A 19 2.73 17.66 16.78
CA VAL A 19 2.25 18.16 18.05
C VAL A 19 3.13 17.52 19.12
N ASN A 20 4.00 18.35 19.71
CA ASN A 20 4.98 18.02 20.75
C ASN A 20 6.11 17.10 20.29
N HIS A 21 7.34 17.63 20.31
CA HIS A 21 8.62 16.92 20.31
C HIS A 21 8.56 15.41 20.61
N CYS A 22 8.21 14.61 19.60
CA CYS A 22 8.50 13.17 19.55
C CYS A 22 9.46 13.01 18.39
N ASP A 23 10.55 12.30 18.64
CA ASP A 23 11.56 12.06 17.63
C ASP A 23 10.90 11.41 16.41
N MET A 24 11.29 11.82 15.19
CA MET A 24 10.79 11.22 13.93
C MET A 24 10.97 9.69 13.90
N GLU A 25 11.94 9.18 14.65
CA GLU A 25 12.14 7.75 14.91
C GLU A 25 10.97 7.15 15.70
N GLU A 26 10.51 7.80 16.76
CA GLU A 26 9.39 7.36 17.59
C GLU A 26 8.06 7.46 16.84
N TYR A 27 7.86 8.49 16.00
CA TYR A 27 6.67 8.61 15.15
C TYR A 27 6.63 7.53 14.05
N ALA A 28 7.73 7.33 13.32
CA ALA A 28 7.83 6.27 12.32
C ALA A 28 7.60 4.88 12.93
N ILE A 29 8.20 4.61 14.11
CA ILE A 29 7.97 3.38 14.86
C ILE A 29 6.50 3.26 15.32
N SER A 30 5.88 4.35 15.75
CA SER A 30 4.48 4.35 16.24
C SER A 30 3.44 4.11 15.14
N ILE A 31 3.66 4.63 13.93
CA ILE A 31 2.72 4.52 12.80
C ILE A 31 2.98 3.25 11.98
N THR A 32 4.24 2.92 11.72
CA THR A 32 4.62 1.83 10.80
C THR A 32 5.09 0.57 11.51
N GLY A 33 5.34 0.63 12.83
CA GLY A 33 5.99 -0.45 13.57
C GLY A 33 7.40 -0.79 13.05
N SER A 34 7.99 0.07 12.20
CA SER A 34 9.17 -0.25 11.40
C SER A 34 10.25 0.83 11.56
N SER A 35 11.52 0.43 11.42
CA SER A 35 12.65 1.36 11.51
C SER A 35 12.63 2.38 10.34
N PRO A 36 13.21 3.58 10.51
CA PRO A 36 13.33 4.57 9.43
C PRO A 36 13.98 4.03 8.15
N SER A 37 14.85 3.03 8.27
CA SER A 37 15.48 2.35 7.13
C SER A 37 14.47 1.59 6.27
N TYR A 38 13.52 0.88 6.90
CA TYR A 38 12.45 0.15 6.21
C TYR A 38 11.50 1.10 5.50
N TYR A 39 11.10 2.19 6.16
CA TYR A 39 10.25 3.20 5.54
C TYR A 39 10.91 3.82 4.29
N ARG A 40 12.23 4.07 4.33
CA ARG A 40 12.97 4.58 3.17
C ARG A 40 13.00 3.58 2.00
N ILE A 41 13.25 2.30 2.29
CA ILE A 41 13.24 1.23 1.29
C ILE A 41 11.85 1.07 0.68
N ALA A 42 10.81 0.99 1.52
CA ALA A 42 9.42 0.91 1.09
C ALA A 42 9.06 2.07 0.15
N THR A 43 9.41 3.29 0.57
CA THR A 43 9.15 4.50 -0.22
C THR A 43 9.81 4.41 -1.58
N LYS A 44 11.11 4.08 -1.64
CA LYS A 44 11.86 3.95 -2.89
C LYS A 44 11.29 2.85 -3.78
N TYR A 45 10.97 1.69 -3.20
CA TYR A 45 10.42 0.55 -3.91
C TYR A 45 9.06 0.88 -4.55
N ILE A 46 8.15 1.46 -3.76
CA ILE A 46 6.82 1.85 -4.22
C ILE A 46 6.93 2.92 -5.31
N ASP A 47 7.80 3.91 -5.14
CA ASP A 47 8.06 4.95 -6.15
C ASP A 47 8.52 4.36 -7.49
N ASP A 48 9.51 3.48 -7.46
CA ASP A 48 10.06 2.85 -8.66
C ASP A 48 8.99 2.00 -9.37
N LYS A 49 8.20 1.24 -8.61
CA LYS A 49 7.10 0.44 -9.17
C LYS A 49 6.02 1.32 -9.78
N LEU A 50 5.59 2.38 -9.08
CA LEU A 50 4.61 3.34 -9.60
C LEU A 50 5.08 3.93 -10.94
N LEU A 51 6.31 4.43 -11.01
CA LEU A 51 6.88 4.98 -12.24
C LEU A 51 6.97 3.93 -13.35
N ASN A 52 7.40 2.71 -13.02
CA ASN A 52 7.51 1.63 -14.00
C ASN A 52 6.14 1.23 -14.58
N PHE A 53 5.12 1.04 -13.75
CA PHE A 53 3.78 0.68 -14.24
C PHE A 53 3.16 1.79 -15.09
N VAL A 54 3.27 3.03 -14.61
CA VAL A 54 2.68 4.21 -15.26
C VAL A 54 3.40 4.58 -16.55
N SER A 55 4.69 4.28 -16.68
CA SER A 55 5.45 4.48 -17.93
C SER A 55 5.21 3.38 -18.98
N ARG A 56 4.82 2.17 -18.56
CA ARG A 56 4.59 1.03 -19.46
C ARG A 56 3.19 1.00 -20.08
N SER A 57 2.25 1.80 -19.58
CA SER A 57 0.86 1.79 -20.04
C SER A 57 0.34 3.21 -20.25
N ASP A 58 -0.08 3.52 -21.48
CA ASP A 58 -0.70 4.80 -21.80
C ASP A 58 -2.13 4.94 -21.26
N ASP A 59 -2.77 3.82 -20.92
CA ASP A 59 -4.14 3.79 -20.38
C ASP A 59 -4.18 3.91 -18.86
N LEU A 60 -3.05 3.70 -18.18
CA LEU A 60 -2.95 3.81 -16.73
C LEU A 60 -2.85 5.29 -16.33
N ARG A 61 -4.01 5.90 -16.02
CA ARG A 61 -4.14 7.32 -15.66
C ARG A 61 -4.90 7.56 -14.35
N GLN A 62 -5.34 6.50 -13.67
CA GLN A 62 -5.93 6.60 -12.33
C GLN A 62 -4.93 6.05 -11.31
N ILE A 63 -4.41 6.93 -10.46
CA ILE A 63 -3.46 6.60 -9.39
C ILE A 63 -4.17 6.84 -8.08
N VAL A 64 -4.23 5.83 -7.22
CA VAL A 64 -4.79 5.95 -5.87
C VAL A 64 -3.69 5.75 -4.86
N LEU A 65 -3.50 6.73 -3.98
CA LEU A 65 -2.55 6.70 -2.90
C LEU A 65 -3.34 6.55 -1.59
N LEU A 66 -3.11 5.46 -0.88
CA LEU A 66 -3.73 5.14 0.41
C LEU A 66 -2.71 5.47 1.50
N THR A 67 -2.91 6.60 2.20
CA THR A 67 -1.84 7.25 2.98
C THR A 67 -2.31 7.80 4.33
N ASP A 68 -1.38 8.16 5.20
CA ASP A 68 -1.64 8.93 6.44
C ASP A 68 -1.96 10.41 6.20
N GLY A 69 -1.93 10.87 4.94
CA GLY A 69 -2.15 12.26 4.55
C GLY A 69 -0.87 13.10 4.46
N MET A 70 0.30 12.50 4.69
CA MET A 70 1.62 13.14 4.57
C MET A 70 2.36 12.78 3.27
N ASP A 71 1.74 12.01 2.38
CA ASP A 71 2.37 11.60 1.12
C ASP A 71 2.59 12.80 0.17
N THR A 72 3.84 12.98 -0.25
CA THR A 72 4.30 14.05 -1.13
C THR A 72 4.41 13.63 -2.60
N ARG A 73 4.17 12.34 -2.93
CA ARG A 73 4.22 11.79 -4.30
C ARG A 73 3.40 12.58 -5.31
N PRO A 74 2.18 13.09 -5.01
CA PRO A 74 1.45 13.93 -5.96
C PRO A 74 2.23 15.18 -6.40
N LEU A 75 3.15 15.65 -5.56
CA LEU A 75 3.89 16.89 -5.73
C LEU A 75 5.32 16.67 -6.23
N ARG A 76 5.98 15.57 -5.84
CA ARG A 76 7.40 15.30 -6.16
C ARG A 76 7.60 14.36 -7.35
N MET A 77 6.60 13.56 -7.73
CA MET A 77 6.72 12.61 -8.85
C MET A 77 6.24 13.22 -10.17
N ASN A 78 6.90 12.81 -11.26
CA ASN A 78 6.57 13.20 -12.63
C ASN A 78 5.47 12.29 -13.21
N TRP A 79 4.22 12.59 -12.87
CA TRP A 79 3.07 11.85 -13.39
C TRP A 79 2.80 12.18 -14.87
N PRO A 80 2.39 11.19 -15.69
CA PRO A 80 1.96 11.46 -17.06
C PRO A 80 0.80 12.44 -17.11
N ARG A 81 0.72 13.21 -18.19
CA ARG A 81 -0.40 14.12 -18.42
C ARG A 81 -1.74 13.39 -18.40
N SER A 82 -2.77 14.09 -17.95
CA SER A 82 -4.13 13.56 -17.80
C SER A 82 -4.26 12.47 -16.72
N SER A 83 -3.27 12.33 -15.84
CA SER A 83 -3.38 11.51 -14.64
C SER A 83 -4.31 12.15 -13.61
N ILE A 84 -5.15 11.33 -12.98
CA ILE A 84 -5.95 11.69 -11.81
C ILE A 84 -5.35 10.94 -10.62
N LEU A 85 -4.93 11.70 -9.62
CA LEU A 85 -4.40 11.21 -8.36
C LEU A 85 -5.50 11.31 -7.31
N TYR A 86 -5.86 10.19 -6.72
CA TYR A 86 -6.77 10.10 -5.60
C TYR A 86 -5.95 9.91 -4.33
N ASP A 87 -5.95 10.91 -3.46
CA ASP A 87 -5.36 10.83 -2.13
C ASP A 87 -6.44 10.37 -1.16
N VAL A 88 -6.31 9.12 -0.69
CA VAL A 88 -7.17 8.55 0.33
C VAL A 88 -6.46 8.64 1.66
N SER A 89 -6.87 9.59 2.48
CA SER A 89 -6.21 9.90 3.75
C SER A 89 -7.15 10.56 4.74
N PRO A 90 -6.78 10.62 6.03
CA PRO A 90 -7.57 11.31 7.04
C PRO A 90 -7.83 12.78 6.69
N GLU A 91 -9.11 13.19 6.69
CA GLU A 91 -9.51 14.53 6.21
C GLU A 91 -8.81 15.66 6.98
N ARG A 92 -8.65 15.48 8.29
CA ARG A 92 -7.97 16.45 9.15
C ARG A 92 -6.53 16.68 8.72
N ILE A 93 -5.79 15.61 8.42
CA ILE A 93 -4.37 15.69 8.05
C ILE A 93 -4.25 16.32 6.67
N PHE A 94 -5.03 15.84 5.68
CA PHE A 94 -5.04 16.38 4.32
C PHE A 94 -5.27 17.90 4.28
N LYS A 95 -6.23 18.41 5.06
CA LYS A 95 -6.51 19.87 5.12
C LYS A 95 -5.28 20.67 5.55
N VAL A 96 -4.53 20.16 6.54
CA VAL A 96 -3.35 20.87 7.05
C VAL A 96 -2.17 20.74 6.09
N THR A 97 -1.90 19.53 5.58
CA THR A 97 -0.80 19.31 4.63
C THR A 97 -1.03 20.08 3.32
N SER A 98 -2.25 20.07 2.78
CA SER A 98 -2.63 20.85 1.59
C SER A 98 -2.38 22.35 1.75
N GLN A 99 -2.67 22.93 2.93
CA GLN A 99 -2.38 24.34 3.20
C GLN A 99 -0.87 24.63 3.23
N ARG A 100 -0.08 23.75 3.83
CA ARG A 100 1.38 23.90 3.88
C ARG A 100 2.03 23.77 2.52
N PHE A 101 1.62 22.77 1.74
CA PHE A 101 2.07 22.57 0.37
C PHE A 101 1.78 23.79 -0.49
N LYS A 102 0.58 24.39 -0.36
CA LYS A 102 0.27 25.67 -1.02
C LYS A 102 1.18 26.82 -0.54
N GLY A 103 1.49 26.88 0.75
CA GLY A 103 2.37 27.90 1.34
C GLY A 103 3.79 27.90 0.77
N VAL A 104 4.31 26.72 0.43
CA VAL A 104 5.64 26.57 -0.21
C VAL A 104 5.58 26.56 -1.75
N GLY A 105 4.40 26.81 -2.33
CA GLY A 105 4.20 26.83 -3.77
C GLY A 105 4.25 25.47 -4.45
N ALA A 106 4.16 24.37 -3.69
CA ALA A 106 4.12 23.02 -4.23
C ALA A 106 2.87 22.84 -5.09
N LYS A 107 3.05 22.23 -6.27
CA LYS A 107 1.97 21.99 -7.23
C LYS A 107 2.13 20.61 -7.83
N VAL A 108 1.00 19.97 -8.06
CA VAL A 108 0.92 18.71 -8.80
C VAL A 108 1.38 18.95 -10.24
N SER A 109 1.98 17.91 -10.85
CA SER A 109 2.41 17.92 -12.25
C SER A 109 1.37 18.52 -13.20
N ARG A 110 1.82 19.38 -14.13
CA ARG A 110 0.93 20.12 -15.04
C ARG A 110 0.07 19.16 -15.87
N GLY A 111 -1.24 19.37 -15.83
CA GLY A 111 -2.21 18.53 -16.55
C GLY A 111 -2.63 17.27 -15.79
N CYS A 112 -2.23 17.13 -14.53
CA CYS A 112 -2.77 16.15 -13.60
C CYS A 112 -3.76 16.80 -12.63
N LEU A 113 -4.64 16.00 -12.06
CA LEU A 113 -5.62 16.43 -11.06
C LEU A 113 -5.36 15.66 -9.76
N LEU A 114 -5.39 16.34 -8.62
CA LEU A 114 -5.37 15.72 -7.29
C LEU A 114 -6.73 15.87 -6.64
N ILE A 115 -7.31 14.76 -6.23
CA ILE A 115 -8.61 14.68 -5.56
C ILE A 115 -8.42 13.99 -4.21
N HIS A 116 -8.91 14.59 -3.15
CA HIS A 116 -8.92 13.97 -1.83
C HIS A 116 -10.21 13.17 -1.63
N ILE A 117 -10.06 11.97 -1.08
CA ILE A 117 -11.14 11.10 -0.64
C ILE A 117 -10.92 10.81 0.85
N PRO A 118 -11.75 11.33 1.76
CA PRO A 118 -11.62 11.03 3.18
C PRO A 118 -11.73 9.53 3.46
N VAL A 119 -10.75 8.95 4.14
CA VAL A 119 -10.81 7.52 4.53
C VAL A 119 -11.96 7.25 5.51
N GLU A 120 -12.33 8.25 6.31
CA GLU A 120 -13.44 8.18 7.28
C GLU A 120 -14.83 8.29 6.64
N SER A 121 -14.91 8.33 5.30
CA SER A 121 -16.18 8.37 4.59
C SER A 121 -17.03 7.14 4.92
N SER A 122 -18.30 7.34 5.27
CA SER A 122 -19.23 6.25 5.61
C SER A 122 -19.41 5.23 4.47
N ASN A 123 -19.21 5.66 3.22
CA ASN A 123 -19.18 4.80 2.05
C ASN A 123 -18.03 5.24 1.14
N LEU A 124 -16.88 4.55 1.29
CA LEU A 124 -15.68 4.85 0.52
C LEU A 124 -15.90 4.62 -0.98
N LEU A 125 -16.57 3.53 -1.35
CA LEU A 125 -16.87 3.17 -2.74
C LEU A 125 -17.73 4.24 -3.45
N GLU A 126 -18.78 4.74 -2.79
CA GLU A 126 -19.59 5.83 -3.34
C GLU A 126 -18.79 7.13 -3.47
N SER A 127 -17.89 7.40 -2.52
CA SER A 127 -17.02 8.57 -2.55
C SER A 127 -16.08 8.56 -3.75
N PHE A 128 -15.55 7.41 -4.15
CA PHE A 128 -14.79 7.25 -5.39
C PHE A 128 -15.63 7.59 -6.63
N TYR A 129 -16.83 7.02 -6.76
CA TYR A 129 -17.69 7.27 -7.92
C TYR A 129 -18.12 8.74 -8.03
N ARG A 130 -18.50 9.36 -6.90
CA ARG A 130 -18.86 10.79 -6.85
C ARG A 130 -17.71 11.70 -7.25
N ASN A 131 -16.47 11.27 -7.02
CA ASN A 131 -15.25 11.97 -7.41
C ASN A 131 -14.72 11.53 -8.79
N GLY A 132 -15.55 10.86 -9.59
CA GLY A 132 -15.27 10.57 -11.00
C GLY A 132 -14.33 9.38 -11.23
N PHE A 133 -14.08 8.55 -10.21
CA PHE A 133 -13.36 7.30 -10.42
C PHE A 133 -14.13 6.41 -11.40
N ASN A 134 -13.41 5.85 -12.37
CA ASN A 134 -13.98 5.00 -13.41
C ASN A 134 -13.45 3.56 -13.29
N GLY A 135 -14.29 2.65 -12.77
CA GLY A 135 -13.95 1.24 -12.61
C GLY A 135 -13.88 0.43 -13.93
N GLY A 136 -14.12 1.07 -15.07
CA GLY A 136 -13.86 0.51 -16.41
C GLY A 136 -12.50 0.90 -16.99
N ARG A 137 -11.66 1.63 -16.24
CA ARG A 137 -10.32 2.06 -16.66
C ARG A 137 -9.23 1.49 -15.74
N SER A 138 -8.06 1.28 -16.30
CA SER A 138 -6.92 0.75 -15.55
C SER A 138 -6.53 1.72 -14.42
N SER A 139 -6.22 1.15 -13.26
CA SER A 139 -5.91 1.89 -12.05
C SER A 139 -4.73 1.26 -11.32
N ILE A 140 -3.92 2.08 -10.68
CA ILE A 140 -2.85 1.64 -9.78
C ILE A 140 -3.11 2.18 -8.38
N TRP A 141 -3.00 1.30 -7.40
CA TRP A 141 -3.26 1.57 -5.99
C TRP A 141 -1.95 1.37 -5.22
N ALA A 142 -1.56 2.35 -4.42
CA ALA A 142 -0.36 2.31 -3.60
C ALA A 142 -0.75 2.47 -2.12
N LEU A 143 -0.41 1.48 -1.29
CA LEU A 143 -0.61 1.51 0.15
C LEU A 143 0.69 1.80 0.89
N GLN A 144 0.74 2.93 1.59
CA GLN A 144 1.87 3.25 2.47
C GLN A 144 1.42 4.20 3.59
N GLY A 145 1.65 3.83 4.85
CA GLY A 145 1.31 4.67 6.01
C GLY A 145 -0.18 4.80 6.35
N LEU A 146 -1.12 4.26 5.56
CA LEU A 146 -2.53 4.25 5.95
C LEU A 146 -2.70 3.50 7.29
N PRO A 147 -3.34 4.09 8.31
CA PRO A 147 -3.48 3.47 9.63
C PRO A 147 -4.50 2.32 9.59
N LEU A 148 -4.06 1.14 9.17
CA LEU A 148 -4.83 -0.10 9.18
C LEU A 148 -4.60 -0.83 10.50
N SER A 149 -5.46 -0.59 11.49
CA SER A 149 -5.28 -1.13 12.84
C SER A 149 -5.77 -2.57 13.01
N THR A 150 -6.54 -3.12 12.07
CA THR A 150 -7.15 -4.47 12.19
C THR A 150 -7.20 -5.23 10.87
N LEU A 151 -7.25 -6.57 10.94
CA LEU A 151 -7.49 -7.41 9.76
C LEU A 151 -8.85 -7.09 9.09
N ALA A 152 -9.87 -6.74 9.88
CA ALA A 152 -11.16 -6.29 9.34
C ALA A 152 -11.02 -5.04 8.46
N SER A 153 -10.24 -4.04 8.90
CA SER A 153 -10.00 -2.83 8.10
C SER A 153 -9.29 -3.11 6.77
N LEU A 154 -8.38 -4.10 6.73
CA LEU A 154 -7.76 -4.55 5.49
C LEU A 154 -8.75 -5.28 4.58
N ASN A 155 -9.61 -6.14 5.14
CA ASN A 155 -10.65 -6.84 4.38
C ASN A 155 -11.63 -5.85 3.73
N ASP A 156 -12.11 -4.88 4.49
CA ASP A 156 -13.01 -3.84 3.98
C ASP A 156 -12.34 -3.03 2.85
N LEU A 157 -11.06 -2.69 3.02
CA LEU A 157 -10.29 -2.00 1.99
C LEU A 157 -10.12 -2.88 0.73
N LEU A 158 -9.75 -4.15 0.87
CA LEU A 158 -9.61 -5.09 -0.24
C LEU A 158 -10.93 -5.26 -0.99
N LEU A 159 -12.07 -5.29 -0.29
CA LEU A 159 -13.40 -5.36 -0.88
C LEU A 159 -13.75 -4.11 -1.70
N VAL A 160 -13.40 -2.92 -1.19
CA VAL A 160 -13.60 -1.66 -1.92
C VAL A 160 -12.73 -1.62 -3.17
N ILE A 161 -11.43 -1.93 -3.05
CA ILE A 161 -10.52 -1.94 -4.19
C ILE A 161 -10.96 -3.00 -5.19
N SER A 162 -11.39 -4.19 -4.75
CA SER A 162 -11.81 -5.26 -5.67
C SER A 162 -13.01 -4.88 -6.51
N SER A 163 -13.96 -4.15 -5.91
CA SER A 163 -15.16 -3.63 -6.56
C SER A 163 -14.85 -2.53 -7.58
N LEU A 164 -13.86 -1.67 -7.28
CA LEU A 164 -13.49 -0.53 -8.11
C LEU A 164 -12.50 -0.89 -9.23
N ALA A 165 -11.53 -1.76 -8.95
CA ALA A 165 -10.46 -2.10 -9.86
C ALA A 165 -10.95 -3.00 -11.02
N MET A 166 -10.57 -2.65 -12.25
CA MET A 166 -10.77 -3.52 -13.40
C MET A 166 -9.71 -4.64 -13.46
N LYS A 167 -9.92 -5.62 -14.33
CA LYS A 167 -8.91 -6.65 -14.61
C LYS A 167 -7.58 -6.01 -15.04
N GLY A 168 -6.47 -6.47 -14.47
CA GLY A 168 -5.12 -5.97 -14.75
C GLY A 168 -4.76 -4.68 -14.01
N SER A 169 -5.67 -4.11 -13.22
CA SER A 169 -5.32 -3.04 -12.28
C SER A 169 -4.34 -3.57 -11.22
N ILE A 170 -3.44 -2.70 -10.78
CA ILE A 170 -2.34 -3.06 -9.88
C ILE A 170 -2.61 -2.51 -8.48
N PHE A 171 -2.33 -3.31 -7.46
CA PHE A 171 -2.32 -2.89 -6.06
C PHE A 171 -0.98 -3.25 -5.44
N LEU A 172 -0.21 -2.28 -4.98
CA LEU A 172 1.09 -2.51 -4.35
C LEU A 172 1.22 -1.70 -3.07
N GLY A 173 2.20 -2.03 -2.24
CA GLY A 173 2.46 -1.24 -1.04
C GLY A 173 3.19 -2.02 0.03
N GLU A 174 3.12 -1.46 1.23
CA GLU A 174 3.51 -2.13 2.47
C GLU A 174 2.26 -2.51 3.28
N LEU A 175 2.30 -3.67 3.92
CA LEU A 175 1.31 -4.05 4.93
C LEU A 175 1.94 -3.96 6.32
N PRO A 176 1.24 -3.39 7.31
CA PRO A 176 1.75 -3.31 8.67
C PRO A 176 1.84 -4.70 9.30
N ALA A 177 2.78 -4.83 10.23
CA ALA A 177 3.07 -6.02 11.01
C ALA A 177 1.89 -6.61 11.81
N CYS A 178 0.86 -5.80 12.10
CA CYS A 178 -0.19 -6.10 13.08
C CYS A 178 -1.37 -6.89 12.53
N LEU A 179 -1.27 -7.45 11.32
CA LEU A 179 -2.27 -8.37 10.76
C LEU A 179 -2.14 -9.75 11.45
N GLU A 180 -2.55 -9.79 12.72
CA GLU A 180 -2.63 -10.94 13.65
C GLU A 180 -2.05 -12.25 13.14
N GLY A 181 -0.72 -12.34 13.16
CA GLY A 181 0.04 -13.59 13.13
C GLY A 181 0.72 -13.78 14.48
N ASN A 182 0.83 -15.02 14.95
CA ASN A 182 1.59 -15.30 16.17
C ASN A 182 3.02 -14.76 15.99
N LYS A 183 3.68 -14.20 17.00
CA LYS A 183 5.04 -13.62 16.87
C LYS A 183 6.11 -14.65 16.41
N PHE A 184 5.73 -15.92 16.32
CA PHE A 184 6.51 -17.08 15.90
C PHE A 184 6.00 -17.72 14.60
N GLU A 185 5.09 -17.07 13.86
CA GLU A 185 4.62 -17.58 12.57
C GLU A 185 5.77 -17.58 11.56
N ASP A 186 5.97 -18.73 10.89
CA ASP A 186 6.99 -18.87 9.85
C ASP A 186 6.72 -17.88 8.69
N LYS A 187 7.79 -17.35 8.08
CA LYS A 187 7.69 -16.42 6.95
C LYS A 187 6.89 -17.03 5.79
N THR A 188 7.03 -18.33 5.57
CA THR A 188 6.32 -19.08 4.53
C THR A 188 4.82 -19.12 4.80
N ALA A 189 4.42 -19.52 6.01
CA ALA A 189 3.02 -19.59 6.43
C ALA A 189 2.32 -18.23 6.32
N LYS A 190 3.00 -17.16 6.75
CA LYS A 190 2.49 -15.80 6.62
C LYS A 190 2.27 -15.39 5.15
N LYS A 191 3.20 -15.74 4.26
CA LYS A 191 3.09 -15.47 2.83
C LYS A 191 1.88 -16.20 2.23
N GLU A 192 1.72 -17.49 2.52
CA GLU A 192 0.58 -18.29 2.06
C GLU A 192 -0.74 -17.71 2.56
N ARG A 193 -0.80 -17.29 3.82
CA ARG A 193 -1.99 -16.66 4.39
C ARG A 193 -2.35 -15.34 3.69
N LEU A 194 -1.36 -14.51 3.37
CA LEU A 194 -1.59 -13.28 2.61
C LEU A 194 -2.03 -13.59 1.17
N GLU A 195 -1.46 -14.62 0.54
CA GLU A 195 -1.87 -15.07 -0.79
C GLU A 195 -3.33 -15.54 -0.79
N LYS A 196 -3.74 -16.38 0.17
CA LYS A 196 -5.14 -16.79 0.37
C LYS A 196 -6.07 -15.60 0.59
N LEU A 197 -5.66 -14.65 1.44
CA LEU A 197 -6.45 -13.45 1.75
C LEU A 197 -6.69 -12.60 0.49
N PHE A 198 -5.62 -12.24 -0.23
CA PHE A 198 -5.74 -11.43 -1.44
C PHE A 198 -6.54 -12.16 -2.53
N MET A 199 -6.34 -13.47 -2.65
CA MET A 199 -7.06 -14.29 -3.63
C MET A 199 -8.56 -14.32 -3.35
N THR A 200 -8.99 -14.29 -2.08
CA THR A 200 -10.41 -14.15 -1.69
C THR A 200 -11.08 -12.89 -2.24
N TYR A 201 -10.29 -11.86 -2.57
CA TYR A 201 -10.77 -10.61 -3.18
C TYR A 201 -10.42 -10.50 -4.67
N GLY A 202 -9.99 -11.60 -5.29
CA GLY A 202 -9.67 -11.68 -6.72
C GLY A 202 -8.29 -11.14 -7.09
N PHE A 203 -7.40 -10.93 -6.12
CA PHE A 203 -6.05 -10.46 -6.38
C PHE A 203 -5.04 -11.59 -6.39
N ARG A 204 -4.22 -11.66 -7.45
CA ARG A 204 -2.99 -12.45 -7.44
C ARG A 204 -1.89 -11.60 -6.84
N VAL A 205 -1.46 -11.91 -5.62
CA VAL A 205 -0.41 -11.18 -4.91
C VAL A 205 0.94 -11.88 -5.00
N THR A 206 2.00 -11.09 -4.99
CA THR A 206 3.39 -11.52 -4.77
C THR A 206 3.91 -10.73 -3.59
N VAL A 207 4.20 -11.44 -2.50
CA VAL A 207 4.85 -10.89 -1.30
C VAL A 207 6.35 -10.77 -1.57
N VAL A 208 6.94 -9.64 -1.18
CA VAL A 208 8.33 -9.28 -1.42
C VAL A 208 9.01 -8.97 -0.09
N ASP A 209 10.16 -9.61 0.13
CA ASP A 209 10.95 -9.42 1.35
C ASP A 209 11.77 -8.14 1.30
N TYR A 210 11.80 -7.42 2.41
CA TYR A 210 12.58 -6.18 2.53
C TYR A 210 14.08 -6.40 2.33
N GLU A 211 14.62 -7.54 2.75
CA GLU A 211 16.04 -7.85 2.57
C GLU A 211 16.41 -8.06 1.10
N GLU A 212 15.52 -8.61 0.29
CA GLU A 212 15.74 -8.74 -1.15
C GLU A 212 15.79 -7.37 -1.80
N VAL A 213 14.82 -6.51 -1.48
CA VAL A 213 14.76 -5.13 -1.98
C VAL A 213 15.98 -4.31 -1.51
N ALA A 214 16.38 -4.44 -0.24
CA ALA A 214 17.55 -3.76 0.31
C ALA A 214 18.84 -4.17 -0.42
N LYS A 215 19.00 -5.47 -0.72
CA LYS A 215 20.13 -6.00 -1.50
C LYS A 215 20.15 -5.45 -2.91
N GLU A 216 19.00 -5.42 -3.60
CA GLU A 216 18.86 -4.86 -4.95
C GLU A 216 19.21 -3.36 -4.99
N MET A 217 18.86 -2.62 -3.92
CA MET A 217 19.16 -1.19 -3.80
C MET A 217 20.57 -0.90 -3.27
N HIS A 218 21.37 -1.93 -2.97
CA HIS A 218 22.68 -1.79 -2.30
C HIS A 218 22.61 -0.96 -1.00
N PHE A 219 21.53 -1.12 -0.24
CA PHE A 219 21.27 -0.35 0.99
C PHE A 219 21.37 -1.24 2.24
N SER A 220 21.99 -0.73 3.30
CA SER A 220 22.13 -1.45 4.58
C SER A 220 20.95 -1.13 5.51
N LEU A 221 20.36 -2.17 6.08
CA LEU A 221 19.34 -2.06 7.11
C LEU A 221 20.00 -1.81 8.47
N ASP A 222 19.51 -0.83 9.21
CA ASP A 222 20.11 -0.40 10.49
C ASP A 222 19.75 -1.32 11.68
N ALA A 223 18.77 -2.23 11.54
CA ALA A 223 18.33 -3.16 12.58
C ALA A 223 17.93 -4.54 12.01
N PRO A 224 18.19 -5.66 12.73
CA PRO A 224 17.70 -6.98 12.37
C PRO A 224 16.17 -7.03 12.28
N LEU A 225 15.65 -7.83 11.35
CA LEU A 225 14.22 -8.01 11.03
C LEU A 225 13.34 -8.51 12.20
N GLU A 226 13.92 -8.85 13.36
CA GLU A 226 13.18 -9.47 14.46
C GLU A 226 12.05 -8.61 15.05
N THR A 227 11.95 -7.33 14.66
CA THR A 227 10.91 -6.40 15.12
C THR A 227 10.00 -5.83 14.04
N SER A 228 10.32 -5.91 12.73
CA SER A 228 9.46 -5.37 11.67
C SER A 228 8.81 -6.49 10.86
N ASN A 229 7.63 -6.90 11.30
CA ASN A 229 6.76 -7.83 10.58
C ASN A 229 6.07 -7.18 9.35
N SER A 230 6.52 -6.01 8.87
CA SER A 230 5.96 -5.40 7.67
C SER A 230 6.43 -6.15 6.42
N VAL A 231 5.56 -6.24 5.42
CA VAL A 231 5.88 -6.91 4.14
C VAL A 231 5.54 -5.99 2.98
N LEU A 232 6.36 -6.04 1.93
CA LEU A 232 6.04 -5.40 0.67
C LEU A 232 5.22 -6.36 -0.18
N PHE A 233 4.35 -5.84 -1.03
CA PHE A 233 3.58 -6.67 -1.95
C PHE A 233 3.31 -5.96 -3.26
N VAL A 234 3.06 -6.77 -4.30
CA VAL A 234 2.49 -6.34 -5.57
C VAL A 234 1.40 -7.33 -5.94
N ALA A 235 0.23 -6.83 -6.27
CA ALA A 235 -0.94 -7.61 -6.59
C ALA A 235 -1.59 -7.13 -7.89
N GLU A 236 -2.16 -8.07 -8.64
CA GLU A 236 -2.90 -7.79 -9.88
C GLU A 236 -4.34 -8.25 -9.72
N GLN A 237 -5.28 -7.37 -10.04
CA GLN A 237 -6.71 -7.68 -10.03
C GLN A 237 -7.07 -8.61 -11.20
N LEU A 238 -7.61 -9.78 -10.89
CA LEU A 238 -8.02 -10.77 -11.89
C LEU A 238 -9.46 -10.57 -12.39
N ARG A 239 -10.34 -9.99 -11.56
CA ARG A 239 -11.80 -9.96 -11.79
C ARG A 239 -12.35 -11.33 -12.20
N LEU A 240 -12.06 -12.33 -11.38
CA LEU A 240 -12.65 -13.66 -11.53
C LEU A 240 -14.17 -13.58 -11.36
N SER A 241 -14.91 -14.40 -12.11
CA SER A 241 -16.36 -14.53 -11.90
C SER A 241 -16.67 -15.22 -10.57
N ASP A 242 -17.88 -15.05 -10.04
CA ASP A 242 -18.32 -15.71 -8.80
C ASP A 242 -18.12 -17.24 -8.85
N ALA A 243 -18.34 -17.86 -10.02
CA ALA A 243 -18.11 -19.29 -10.21
C ALA A 243 -16.62 -19.67 -10.18
N GLN A 244 -15.73 -18.81 -10.70
CA GLN A 244 -14.28 -19.03 -10.62
C GLN A 244 -13.78 -18.84 -9.19
N MET A 245 -14.31 -17.85 -8.48
CA MET A 245 -14.01 -17.62 -7.07
C MET A 245 -14.46 -18.80 -6.20
N GLU A 246 -15.60 -19.42 -6.51
CA GLU A 246 -16.10 -20.60 -5.80
C GLU A 246 -15.18 -21.82 -5.96
N ILE A 247 -14.73 -22.09 -7.19
CA ILE A 247 -13.77 -23.18 -7.47
C ILE A 247 -12.48 -22.98 -6.65
N TRP A 248 -12.01 -21.75 -6.55
CA TRP A 248 -10.83 -21.42 -5.74
C TRP A 248 -11.07 -21.62 -4.24
N ARG A 249 -12.22 -21.21 -3.71
CA ARG A 249 -12.58 -21.44 -2.30
C ARG A 249 -12.58 -22.93 -1.97
N THR A 250 -13.26 -23.74 -2.78
CA THR A 250 -13.29 -25.20 -2.59
C THR A 250 -11.91 -25.84 -2.69
N HIS A 251 -11.02 -25.32 -3.55
CA HIS A 251 -9.66 -25.83 -3.67
C HIS A 251 -8.82 -25.54 -2.41
N PHE A 252 -8.96 -24.36 -1.81
CA PHE A 252 -8.25 -24.02 -0.59
C PHE A 252 -8.80 -24.73 0.65
N GLU A 253 -10.11 -24.92 0.75
CA GLU A 253 -10.73 -25.71 1.83
C GLU A 253 -10.20 -27.16 1.82
N ARG A 254 -10.06 -27.78 0.65
CA ARG A 254 -9.51 -29.13 0.54
C ARG A 254 -8.04 -29.23 0.96
N ILE A 255 -7.22 -28.22 0.63
CA ILE A 255 -5.82 -28.19 1.05
C ILE A 255 -5.70 -28.04 2.57
N GLU A 256 -6.61 -27.30 3.20
CA GLU A 256 -6.65 -27.17 4.67
C GLU A 256 -7.10 -28.47 5.35
N GLU A 257 -8.08 -29.19 4.77
CA GLU A 257 -8.50 -30.50 5.27
C GLU A 257 -7.44 -31.60 5.10
N GLU A 258 -6.68 -31.61 3.99
CA GLU A 258 -5.59 -32.57 3.77
C GLU A 258 -4.36 -32.30 4.67
N GLY A 259 -4.11 -31.04 5.04
CA GLY A 259 -3.00 -30.66 5.93
C GLY A 259 -3.20 -31.05 7.40
N ASP A 260 -4.45 -31.22 7.84
CA ASP A 260 -4.78 -31.68 9.19
C ASP A 260 -4.70 -33.22 9.33
N GLU A 261 -4.73 -33.97 8.22
CA GLU A 261 -4.62 -35.44 8.22
C GLU A 261 -3.18 -35.97 8.26
N GLU A 262 -2.16 -35.17 7.89
CA GLU A 262 -0.75 -35.59 7.97
C GLU A 262 -0.12 -35.45 9.38
N GLY A 263 -0.84 -34.87 10.35
CA GLY A 263 -0.39 -34.72 11.74
C GLY A 263 -0.63 -35.93 12.65
N PHE A 264 -1.23 -37.01 12.13
CA PHE A 264 -1.68 -38.17 12.90
C PHE A 264 -1.06 -39.49 12.44
N GLU A 265 0.19 -39.51 11.99
CA GLU A 265 0.98 -40.75 11.92
C GLU A 265 2.41 -40.53 12.43
N GLU A 266 2.59 -40.63 13.76
CA GLU A 266 3.62 -41.48 14.39
C GLU A 266 3.45 -41.45 15.93
N LEU A 267 2.97 -42.58 16.46
CA LEU A 267 2.92 -42.95 17.89
C LEU A 267 4.22 -43.68 18.28
#